data_AF-A0A7X3H6Y4-F1
#
_entry.id   AF-A0A7X3H6Y4-F1
#
_cell.length_a   1.000
_cell.length_b   1.000
_cell.length_c   1.000
_cell.angle_alpha   90.00
_cell.angle_beta   90.00
_cell.angle_gamma   90.00
#
_symmetry.space_group_name_H-M   'P 1'
#
loop_
_entity.id
_entity.type
_entity.pdbx_description
1 polymer ?
#
loop_
_entity_poly.entity_id
_entity_poly.type
_entity_poly.pdbx_seq_one_letter_code
_entity_poly.pdbx_strand_id
1 'polypeptide(L)'
;MKNGLPCLSLLALSLALLGGCVAPPSLMDQQRQYEQEVVSQARQLHAATDDLFEAALASGMAVVVTTTINLDSQQYDFENNDDAVRFEKLRTGTAVWRNRANPKRVLHVGNNMKAEKIGVHGSHYQTVFGRTLYQVYIVEPGQYDLMGSVYNLPRTTAPNPQANRDITPSPLGLVTLVEKAFSEFDRGQRWQDPQYQTETVNQSYCAAVRVVSGECVSWGNNAYDVTRQTSAGGWVADIKERKVASIEAYSDLKKPFATFEVAPGEAVLVDGFYPEAPNVGFEQSDCRRVANDKLDCQLSALYMVRIPTGLQEFRSASDPSKYGYMKMSKALANLQYRPVKLNAKPVKDDSIWGETYVLER
;
A
#
# COMPACT_ATOMS: atom_id res chain seq x y z
N MET A 1 43.17 40.67 -47.68
CA MET A 1 44.51 40.88 -47.06
C MET A 1 44.35 40.58 -45.58
N LYS A 2 44.67 39.37 -45.13
CA LYS A 2 45.98 38.86 -44.66
C LYS A 2 46.39 39.39 -43.27
N ASN A 3 46.90 38.43 -42.48
CA ASN A 3 47.72 38.53 -41.27
C ASN A 3 46.93 38.36 -39.96
N GLY A 4 47.35 37.52 -39.01
CA GLY A 4 48.59 36.75 -38.86
C GLY A 4 48.67 36.24 -37.41
N LEU A 5 49.45 35.18 -37.19
CA LEU A 5 49.77 34.57 -35.90
C LEU A 5 50.16 35.57 -34.81
N PRO A 6 50.15 35.10 -33.55
CA PRO A 6 51.36 35.24 -32.76
C PRO A 6 51.88 33.92 -32.18
N CYS A 7 53.19 33.93 -31.98
CA CYS A 7 54.07 32.91 -31.44
C CYS A 7 54.43 33.24 -29.97
N LEU A 8 55.02 32.27 -29.27
CA LEU A 8 55.81 32.34 -28.02
C LEU A 8 55.08 32.31 -26.65
N SER A 9 55.00 31.07 -26.15
CA SER A 9 55.64 30.51 -24.94
C SER A 9 55.84 31.31 -23.64
N LEU A 10 55.84 30.52 -22.56
CA LEU A 10 56.39 30.70 -21.21
C LEU A 10 55.47 31.40 -20.18
N LEU A 11 54.77 30.58 -19.38
CA LEU A 11 55.23 30.26 -18.02
C LEU A 11 54.33 29.21 -17.38
N ALA A 12 54.99 28.15 -16.91
CA ALA A 12 54.40 27.08 -16.14
C ALA A 12 53.95 27.59 -14.76
N LEU A 13 52.69 27.33 -14.42
CA LEU A 13 52.30 27.07 -13.05
C LEU A 13 51.68 25.68 -12.99
N SER A 14 52.51 24.75 -12.53
CA SER A 14 52.17 23.43 -12.03
C SER A 14 51.19 23.55 -10.86
N LEU A 15 49.89 23.45 -11.12
CA LEU A 15 48.95 22.87 -10.15
C LEU A 15 48.81 21.39 -10.48
N ALA A 16 49.48 20.55 -9.70
CA ALA A 16 49.22 19.13 -9.65
C ALA A 16 47.82 18.89 -9.05
N LEU A 17 46.79 18.96 -9.89
CA LEU A 17 45.52 18.31 -9.62
C LEU A 17 45.75 16.81 -9.78
N LEU A 18 46.01 16.12 -8.65
CA LEU A 18 45.73 14.68 -8.54
C LEU A 18 44.21 14.49 -8.56
N GLY A 19 43.60 14.80 -9.72
CA GLY A 19 42.24 14.42 -10.05
C GLY A 19 42.27 12.95 -10.44
N GLY A 20 42.16 12.06 -9.46
CA GLY A 20 41.79 10.68 -9.74
C GLY A 20 40.43 10.70 -10.42
N CYS A 21 40.38 10.35 -11.71
CA CYS A 21 39.14 10.07 -12.42
C CYS A 21 38.50 8.85 -11.75
N VAL A 22 37.62 9.07 -10.78
CA VAL A 22 36.75 8.02 -10.27
C VAL A 22 35.75 7.74 -11.38
N ALA A 23 35.83 6.54 -11.96
CA ALA A 23 34.86 6.10 -12.96
C ALA A 23 33.45 6.21 -12.36
N PRO A 24 32.45 6.69 -13.12
CA PRO A 24 31.08 6.74 -12.63
C PRO A 24 30.64 5.33 -12.21
N PRO A 25 29.94 5.19 -11.08
CA PRO A 25 29.55 3.89 -10.55
C PRO A 25 28.74 3.13 -11.60
N SER A 26 29.03 1.83 -11.75
CA SER A 26 28.27 0.97 -12.65
C SER A 26 26.81 0.85 -12.17
N LEU A 27 25.88 0.48 -13.05
CA LEU A 27 24.48 0.20 -12.67
C LEU A 27 24.39 -0.82 -11.52
N MET A 28 25.31 -1.79 -11.46
CA MET A 28 25.41 -2.75 -10.37
C MET A 28 25.95 -2.16 -9.06
N ASP A 29 26.78 -1.11 -9.11
CA ASP A 29 27.23 -0.39 -7.92
C ASP A 29 26.13 0.54 -7.40
N GLN A 30 25.40 1.20 -8.31
CA GLN A 30 24.23 2.02 -7.97
C GLN A 30 23.12 1.20 -7.32
N GLN A 31 22.82 0.01 -7.88
CA GLN A 31 21.82 -0.88 -7.30
C GLN A 31 22.24 -1.39 -5.91
N ARG A 32 23.51 -1.78 -5.72
CA ARG A 32 24.03 -2.18 -4.41
C ARG A 32 24.01 -1.05 -3.39
N GLN A 33 24.34 0.18 -3.80
CA GLN A 33 24.24 1.36 -2.94
C GLN A 33 22.79 1.63 -2.53
N TYR A 34 21.85 1.58 -3.48
CA TYR A 34 20.42 1.72 -3.20
C TYR A 34 19.93 0.63 -2.23
N GLU A 35 20.29 -0.63 -2.44
CA GLU A 35 19.95 -1.74 -1.53
C GLU A 35 20.52 -1.52 -0.12
N GLN A 36 21.77 -1.07 -0.02
CA GLN A 36 22.39 -0.75 1.27
C GLN A 36 21.71 0.42 1.97
N GLU A 37 21.34 1.47 1.25
CA GLU A 37 20.58 2.61 1.77
C GLU A 37 19.21 2.16 2.29
N VAL A 38 18.46 1.39 1.50
CA VAL A 38 17.15 0.86 1.90
C VAL A 38 17.25 -0.01 3.15
N VAL A 39 18.23 -0.91 3.22
CA VAL A 39 18.46 -1.77 4.39
C VAL A 39 18.85 -0.92 5.61
N SER A 40 19.67 0.11 5.44
CA SER A 40 20.07 1.00 6.54
C SER A 40 18.90 1.82 7.08
N GLN A 41 18.06 2.38 6.20
CA GLN A 41 16.85 3.11 6.56
C GLN A 41 15.85 2.19 7.26
N ALA A 42 15.66 0.98 6.76
CA ALA A 42 14.80 -0.02 7.39
C ALA A 42 15.27 -0.35 8.82
N ARG A 43 16.58 -0.52 9.05
CA ARG A 43 17.13 -0.74 10.40
C ARG A 43 16.95 0.47 11.32
N GLN A 44 17.14 1.69 10.81
CA GLN A 44 16.93 2.91 11.59
C GLN A 44 15.46 3.07 11.98
N LEU A 45 14.54 2.89 11.03
CA LEU A 45 13.11 2.94 11.27
C LEU A 45 12.68 1.86 12.28
N HIS A 46 13.24 0.66 12.15
CA HIS A 46 13.02 -0.43 13.08
C HIS A 46 13.45 -0.08 14.51
N ALA A 47 14.68 0.40 14.70
CA ALA A 47 15.17 0.83 16.00
C ALA A 47 14.34 1.99 16.59
N ALA A 48 14.03 3.00 15.77
CA ALA A 48 13.19 4.13 16.17
C ALA A 48 11.78 3.69 16.57
N THR A 49 11.22 2.68 15.90
CA THR A 49 9.91 2.11 16.25
C THR A 49 9.97 1.38 17.59
N ASP A 50 11.03 0.61 17.88
CA ASP A 50 11.18 -0.04 19.19
C ASP A 50 11.32 0.99 20.32
N ASP A 51 12.14 2.03 20.11
CA ASP A 51 12.32 3.15 21.05
C ASP A 51 11.02 3.91 21.32
N LEU A 52 10.15 4.03 20.31
CA LEU A 52 8.87 4.72 20.41
C LEU A 52 7.95 4.08 21.46
N PHE A 53 7.95 2.76 21.61
CA PHE A 53 7.09 2.08 22.59
C PHE A 53 7.49 2.37 24.04
N GLU A 54 8.80 2.39 24.32
CA GLU A 54 9.29 2.75 25.64
C GLU A 54 9.00 4.22 25.96
N ALA A 55 9.29 5.12 25.02
CA ALA A 55 9.03 6.56 25.17
C ALA A 55 7.53 6.88 25.31
N ALA A 56 6.67 6.19 24.56
CA ALA A 56 5.24 6.36 24.61
C ALA A 56 4.68 6.01 26.00
N LEU A 57 5.01 4.83 26.52
CA LEU A 57 4.54 4.44 27.86
C LEU A 57 5.10 5.37 28.94
N ALA A 58 6.37 5.76 28.86
CA ALA A 58 6.98 6.70 29.80
C ALA A 58 6.34 8.10 29.78
N SER A 59 5.77 8.51 28.65
CA SER A 59 5.07 9.80 28.50
C SER A 59 3.57 9.74 28.83
N GLY A 60 3.07 8.61 29.33
CA GLY A 60 1.66 8.43 29.72
C GLY A 60 0.73 8.10 28.56
N MET A 61 1.27 7.79 27.37
CA MET A 61 0.49 7.18 26.29
C MET A 61 0.12 5.73 26.65
N ALA A 62 -0.79 5.16 25.90
CA ALA A 62 -1.22 3.78 26.05
C ALA A 62 -0.90 2.96 24.79
N VAL A 63 -0.90 1.64 24.94
CA VAL A 63 -0.77 0.68 23.83
C VAL A 63 -2.08 -0.07 23.66
N VAL A 64 -2.58 -0.10 22.43
CA VAL A 64 -3.77 -0.88 22.07
C VAL A 64 -3.36 -1.91 21.04
N VAL A 65 -3.61 -3.17 21.33
CA VAL A 65 -3.59 -4.27 20.37
C VAL A 65 -5.04 -4.56 20.00
N THR A 66 -5.34 -4.55 18.71
CA THR A 66 -6.66 -4.94 18.19
C THR A 66 -6.48 -5.78 16.93
N THR A 67 -7.57 -6.31 16.40
CA THR A 67 -7.53 -7.29 15.33
C THR A 67 -8.30 -6.85 14.10
N THR A 68 -7.90 -7.39 12.96
CA THR A 68 -8.63 -7.35 11.69
C THR A 68 -8.41 -8.68 10.96
N ILE A 69 -8.97 -8.83 9.77
CA ILE A 69 -8.81 -10.04 8.97
C ILE A 69 -7.37 -10.17 8.46
N ASN A 70 -6.83 -11.38 8.51
CA ASN A 70 -5.55 -11.71 7.87
C ASN A 70 -5.78 -12.07 6.40
N LEU A 71 -5.38 -11.20 5.49
CA LEU A 71 -5.51 -11.46 4.05
C LEU A 71 -4.62 -12.61 3.57
N ASP A 72 -3.47 -12.82 4.21
CA ASP A 72 -2.52 -13.90 3.86
C ASP A 72 -3.07 -15.29 4.19
N SER A 73 -4.16 -15.37 4.95
CA SER A 73 -4.87 -16.62 5.21
C SER A 73 -5.70 -17.12 4.02
N GLN A 74 -5.72 -16.37 2.92
CA GLN A 74 -6.45 -16.66 1.70
C GLN A 74 -5.48 -16.74 0.52
N GLN A 75 -5.91 -17.41 -0.55
CA GLN A 75 -5.23 -17.40 -1.83
C GLN A 75 -5.96 -16.47 -2.80
N TYR A 76 -5.19 -15.73 -3.60
CA TYR A 76 -5.68 -14.83 -4.63
C TYR A 76 -4.88 -15.06 -5.91
N ASP A 77 -5.56 -15.16 -7.03
CA ASP A 77 -4.98 -15.11 -8.36
C ASP A 77 -5.11 -13.69 -8.92
N PHE A 78 -4.04 -12.89 -8.82
CA PHE A 78 -4.02 -11.53 -9.37
C PHE A 78 -3.94 -11.47 -10.91
N GLU A 79 -3.87 -12.63 -11.58
CA GLU A 79 -4.10 -12.69 -13.03
C GLU A 79 -5.61 -12.67 -13.35
N ASN A 80 -6.47 -12.98 -12.37
CA ASN A 80 -7.92 -12.92 -12.46
C ASN A 80 -8.48 -11.61 -11.86
N ASN A 81 -9.22 -10.85 -12.67
CA ASN A 81 -9.84 -9.60 -12.24
C ASN A 81 -10.87 -9.79 -11.10
N ASP A 82 -11.53 -10.94 -11.00
CA ASP A 82 -12.49 -11.22 -9.92
C ASP A 82 -11.80 -11.33 -8.56
N ASP A 83 -10.63 -11.95 -8.53
CA ASP A 83 -9.80 -12.07 -7.33
C ASP A 83 -9.16 -10.73 -6.97
N ALA A 84 -8.76 -9.93 -7.96
CA ALA A 84 -8.31 -8.55 -7.72
C ALA A 84 -9.41 -7.68 -7.10
N VAL A 85 -10.65 -7.79 -7.60
CA VAL A 85 -11.81 -7.08 -7.04
C VAL A 85 -12.13 -7.57 -5.62
N ARG A 86 -12.12 -8.89 -5.38
CA ARG A 86 -12.32 -9.47 -4.06
C ARG A 86 -11.25 -9.00 -3.08
N PHE A 87 -9.98 -9.05 -3.49
CA PHE A 87 -8.87 -8.58 -2.67
C PHE A 87 -8.99 -7.09 -2.36
N GLU A 88 -9.36 -6.25 -3.32
CA GLU A 88 -9.53 -4.80 -3.09
C GLU A 88 -10.64 -4.52 -2.06
N LYS A 89 -11.79 -5.20 -2.16
CA LYS A 89 -12.86 -5.12 -1.15
C LYS A 89 -12.33 -5.49 0.23
N LEU A 90 -11.61 -6.61 0.32
CA LEU A 90 -11.11 -7.09 1.59
C LEU A 90 -10.04 -6.18 2.20
N ARG A 91 -9.10 -5.71 1.37
CA ARG A 91 -7.96 -4.88 1.75
C ARG A 91 -8.38 -3.50 2.22
N THR A 92 -9.41 -2.92 1.61
CA THR A 92 -9.81 -1.54 1.88
C THR A 92 -10.68 -1.39 3.12
N GLY A 93 -11.32 -2.48 3.56
CA GLY A 93 -12.11 -2.54 4.77
C GLY A 93 -11.33 -2.06 6.01
N THR A 94 -11.77 -0.93 6.57
CA THR A 94 -11.12 -0.25 7.70
C THR A 94 -12.17 0.20 8.70
N ALA A 95 -12.06 -0.26 9.95
CA ALA A 95 -12.83 0.26 11.08
C ALA A 95 -12.20 1.56 11.61
N VAL A 96 -13.06 2.52 11.98
CA VAL A 96 -12.66 3.86 12.40
C VAL A 96 -13.01 4.07 13.86
N TRP A 97 -12.01 3.99 14.74
CA TRP A 97 -12.16 4.30 16.16
C TRP A 97 -11.74 5.74 16.43
N ARG A 98 -12.50 6.46 17.25
CA ARG A 98 -12.26 7.87 17.58
C ARG A 98 -12.14 8.04 19.09
N ASN A 99 -11.10 8.74 19.55
CA ASN A 99 -11.01 9.11 20.96
C ASN A 99 -12.13 10.10 21.28
N ARG A 100 -12.89 9.84 22.36
CA ARG A 100 -14.04 10.65 22.75
C ARG A 100 -13.65 12.05 23.22
N ALA A 101 -12.56 12.16 23.96
CA ALA A 101 -12.08 13.45 24.48
C ALA A 101 -11.37 14.27 23.40
N ASN A 102 -10.68 13.59 22.47
CA ASN A 102 -9.98 14.22 21.36
C ASN A 102 -10.39 13.59 20.01
N PRO A 103 -11.49 14.07 19.39
CA PRO A 103 -12.01 13.54 18.13
C PRO A 103 -11.03 13.51 16.94
N LYS A 104 -9.93 14.29 17.01
CA LYS A 104 -8.87 14.28 15.99
C LYS A 104 -7.96 13.05 16.09
N ARG A 105 -7.98 12.32 17.21
CA ARG A 105 -7.26 11.06 17.38
C ARG A 105 -8.14 9.92 16.90
N VAL A 106 -7.74 9.38 15.76
CA VAL A 106 -8.44 8.32 15.06
C VAL A 106 -7.51 7.12 14.91
N LEU A 107 -8.00 5.94 15.23
CA LEU A 107 -7.33 4.67 14.95
C LEU A 107 -8.02 4.03 13.75
N HIS A 108 -7.24 3.82 12.69
CA HIS A 108 -7.69 3.10 11.51
C HIS A 108 -7.23 1.64 11.62
N VAL A 109 -8.21 0.75 11.80
CA VAL A 109 -7.98 -0.69 12.00
C VAL A 109 -8.40 -1.44 10.74
N GLY A 110 -7.44 -2.04 10.04
CA GLY A 110 -7.66 -2.61 8.71
C GLY A 110 -6.36 -2.80 7.91
N ASN A 111 -6.51 -3.32 6.69
CA ASN A 111 -5.39 -3.67 5.82
C ASN A 111 -4.97 -2.53 4.86
N ASN A 112 -5.67 -1.40 4.88
CA ASN A 112 -5.49 -0.31 3.91
C ASN A 112 -4.50 0.79 4.34
N MET A 113 -3.79 0.59 5.47
CA MET A 113 -2.87 1.59 5.99
C MET A 113 -1.58 1.63 5.15
N LYS A 114 -1.32 2.78 4.52
CA LYS A 114 -0.03 3.02 3.84
C LYS A 114 1.08 3.20 4.87
N ALA A 115 2.28 2.70 4.58
CA ALA A 115 3.45 2.78 5.48
C ALA A 115 3.77 4.23 5.92
N GLU A 116 3.68 5.18 4.99
CA GLU A 116 3.88 6.62 5.23
C GLU A 116 2.84 7.24 6.18
N LYS A 117 1.68 6.59 6.33
CA LYS A 117 0.57 7.04 7.16
C LYS A 117 0.50 6.35 8.52
N ILE A 118 1.46 5.46 8.84
CA ILE A 118 1.52 4.75 10.13
C ILE A 118 1.47 5.78 11.27
N GLY A 119 2.33 6.80 11.26
CA GLY A 119 2.19 8.03 12.05
C GLY A 119 1.53 7.85 13.43
N VAL A 120 0.52 8.66 13.73
CA VAL A 120 -0.30 8.56 14.97
C VAL A 120 -1.61 7.80 14.77
N HIS A 121 -1.82 7.21 13.59
CA HIS A 121 -3.14 6.72 13.14
C HIS A 121 -3.15 5.23 12.74
N GLY A 122 -2.00 4.69 12.38
CA GLY A 122 -1.80 3.31 11.94
C GLY A 122 -1.03 2.47 12.95
N SER A 123 -0.92 1.18 12.65
CA SER A 123 -0.24 0.21 13.50
C SER A 123 1.27 0.30 13.33
N HIS A 124 2.01 0.34 14.44
CA HIS A 124 3.47 0.31 14.45
C HIS A 124 4.05 -1.11 14.32
N TYR A 125 3.23 -2.13 14.58
CA TYR A 125 3.61 -3.53 14.43
C TYR A 125 2.39 -4.38 14.10
N GLN A 126 2.64 -5.48 13.39
CA GLN A 126 1.62 -6.44 13.00
C GLN A 126 2.14 -7.86 13.15
N THR A 127 1.27 -8.77 13.59
CA THR A 127 1.56 -10.21 13.66
C THR A 127 0.29 -11.00 13.39
N VAL A 128 0.42 -12.25 12.96
CA VAL A 128 -0.72 -13.07 12.53
C VAL A 128 -0.86 -14.31 13.38
N PHE A 129 -2.11 -14.73 13.59
CA PHE A 129 -2.45 -16.05 14.10
C PHE A 129 -3.64 -16.59 13.32
N GLY A 130 -3.40 -17.58 12.47
CA GLY A 130 -4.43 -18.12 11.57
C GLY A 130 -5.04 -17.04 10.68
N ARG A 131 -6.35 -16.82 10.83
CA ARG A 131 -7.14 -15.87 10.01
C ARG A 131 -7.21 -14.45 10.61
N THR A 132 -6.51 -14.22 11.71
CA THR A 132 -6.53 -12.97 12.47
C THR A 132 -5.20 -12.24 12.32
N LEU A 133 -5.28 -10.96 11.94
CA LEU A 133 -4.16 -10.02 11.94
C LEU A 133 -4.26 -9.17 13.20
N TYR A 134 -3.23 -9.21 14.04
CA TYR A 134 -3.08 -8.34 15.20
C TYR A 134 -2.32 -7.09 14.79
N GLN A 135 -2.82 -5.94 15.22
CA GLN A 135 -2.27 -4.63 14.92
C GLN A 135 -2.02 -3.89 16.23
N VAL A 136 -0.79 -3.39 16.41
CA VAL A 136 -0.34 -2.73 17.64
C VAL A 136 -0.24 -1.23 17.41
N TYR A 137 -0.93 -0.46 18.25
CA TYR A 137 -1.05 0.99 18.16
C TYR A 137 -0.53 1.65 19.44
N ILE A 138 0.04 2.85 19.28
CA ILE A 138 0.32 3.77 20.38
C ILE A 138 -0.75 4.86 20.33
N VAL A 139 -1.45 5.08 21.44
CA VAL A 139 -2.68 5.89 21.47
C VAL A 139 -2.70 6.83 22.67
N GLU A 140 -3.42 7.95 22.55
CA GLU A 140 -3.74 8.77 23.72
C GLU A 140 -4.69 7.99 24.64
N PRO A 141 -4.52 8.02 25.97
CA PRO A 141 -5.41 7.33 26.88
C PRO A 141 -6.84 7.92 26.83
N GLY A 142 -7.82 7.12 27.24
CA GLY A 142 -9.23 7.52 27.31
C GLY A 142 -10.17 6.51 26.67
N GLN A 143 -11.39 6.98 26.38
CA GLN A 143 -12.43 6.17 25.75
C GLN A 143 -12.37 6.29 24.23
N TYR A 144 -12.38 5.15 23.56
CA TYR A 144 -12.45 5.05 22.10
C TYR A 144 -13.81 4.52 21.67
N ASP A 145 -14.39 5.22 20.71
CA ASP A 145 -15.70 4.95 20.13
C ASP A 145 -15.52 4.45 18.69
N LEU A 146 -16.08 3.29 18.35
CA LEU A 146 -16.15 2.83 16.97
C LEU A 146 -17.24 3.62 16.24
N MET A 147 -16.82 4.59 15.43
CA MET A 147 -17.69 5.61 14.85
C MET A 147 -17.96 5.41 13.37
N GLY A 148 -17.34 4.43 12.71
CA GLY A 148 -17.62 4.19 11.30
C GLY A 148 -16.67 3.20 10.64
N SER A 149 -16.74 3.19 9.32
CA SER A 149 -15.98 2.32 8.42
C SER A 149 -15.61 3.03 7.14
N VAL A 150 -14.55 2.55 6.50
CA VAL A 150 -14.14 2.92 5.14
C VAL A 150 -13.89 1.65 4.34
N TYR A 151 -14.35 1.61 3.09
CA TYR A 151 -14.10 0.50 2.16
C TYR A 151 -14.34 0.91 0.70
N ASN A 152 -13.77 0.15 -0.24
CA ASN A 152 -14.02 0.29 -1.67
C ASN A 152 -14.95 -0.80 -2.20
N LEU A 153 -15.75 -0.45 -3.21
CA LEU A 153 -16.62 -1.33 -3.97
C LEU A 153 -16.32 -1.18 -5.47
N PRO A 154 -15.34 -1.91 -6.01
CA PRO A 154 -15.17 -2.01 -7.45
C PRO A 154 -16.38 -2.67 -8.12
N ARG A 155 -16.60 -2.30 -9.39
CA ARG A 155 -17.76 -2.70 -10.22
C ARG A 155 -19.11 -2.24 -9.66
N THR A 156 -19.12 -1.15 -8.89
CA THR A 156 -20.34 -0.55 -8.34
C THR A 156 -20.47 0.88 -8.81
N THR A 157 -21.67 1.26 -9.25
CA THR A 157 -22.02 2.63 -9.62
C THR A 157 -22.79 3.31 -8.50
N ALA A 158 -22.53 4.58 -8.24
CA ALA A 158 -23.23 5.31 -7.21
C ALA A 158 -24.73 5.43 -7.53
N PRO A 159 -25.59 5.56 -6.49
CA PRO A 159 -27.00 5.88 -6.68
C PRO A 159 -27.17 7.17 -7.49
N ASN A 160 -28.26 7.27 -8.24
CA ASN A 160 -28.62 8.49 -8.94
C ASN A 160 -29.86 9.13 -8.28
N PRO A 161 -29.71 9.89 -7.19
CA PRO A 161 -30.85 10.49 -6.51
C PRO A 161 -31.48 11.59 -7.37
N GLN A 162 -32.77 11.85 -7.15
CA GLN A 162 -33.46 12.97 -7.79
C GLN A 162 -32.79 14.31 -7.41
N ALA A 163 -32.65 15.20 -8.39
CA ALA A 163 -32.07 16.51 -8.16
C ALA A 163 -32.90 17.32 -7.13
N ASN A 164 -32.21 18.08 -6.28
CA ASN A 164 -32.80 19.02 -5.31
C ASN A 164 -33.73 18.42 -4.26
N ARG A 165 -33.60 17.13 -3.93
CA ARG A 165 -34.34 16.51 -2.84
C ARG A 165 -33.62 16.72 -1.51
N ASP A 166 -34.35 17.26 -0.53
CA ASP A 166 -33.91 17.24 0.86
C ASP A 166 -34.08 15.84 1.46
N ILE A 167 -33.05 15.40 2.17
CA ILE A 167 -33.01 14.09 2.84
C ILE A 167 -33.19 14.28 4.34
N THR A 168 -34.04 13.44 4.95
CA THR A 168 -34.33 13.49 6.38
C THR A 168 -33.13 12.97 7.18
N PRO A 169 -32.55 13.74 8.12
CA PRO A 169 -31.40 13.28 8.88
C PRO A 169 -31.68 11.98 9.65
N SER A 170 -30.85 10.96 9.46
CA SER A 170 -30.91 9.72 10.23
C SER A 170 -30.35 9.94 11.64
N PRO A 171 -30.97 9.33 12.68
CA PRO A 171 -30.40 9.31 14.03
C PRO A 171 -29.14 8.45 14.11
N LEU A 172 -28.92 7.55 13.15
CA LEU A 172 -27.77 6.64 13.11
C LEU A 172 -26.52 7.36 12.61
N GLY A 173 -26.62 8.15 11.54
CA GLY A 173 -25.48 8.83 10.93
C GLY A 173 -25.63 9.01 9.42
N LEU A 174 -24.50 9.22 8.74
CA LEU A 174 -24.42 9.39 7.29
C LEU A 174 -23.35 8.48 6.70
N VAL A 175 -23.52 8.11 5.44
CA VAL A 175 -22.48 7.51 4.61
C VAL A 175 -22.24 8.40 3.41
N THR A 176 -21.00 8.79 3.22
CA THR A 176 -20.55 9.44 2.01
C THR A 176 -20.07 8.40 1.03
N LEU A 177 -20.52 8.50 -0.21
CA LEU A 177 -20.08 7.70 -1.34
C LEU A 177 -19.27 8.60 -2.29
N VAL A 178 -18.04 8.20 -2.59
CA VAL A 178 -17.17 8.89 -3.56
C VAL A 178 -17.01 7.99 -4.79
N GLU A 179 -17.45 8.49 -5.93
CA GLU A 179 -17.27 7.83 -7.23
C GLU A 179 -15.79 7.82 -7.60
N LYS A 180 -15.26 6.63 -7.88
CA LYS A 180 -13.88 6.38 -8.28
C LYS A 180 -13.83 5.45 -9.49
N ALA A 181 -12.62 5.27 -10.02
CA ALA A 181 -12.32 4.22 -10.98
C ALA A 181 -11.41 3.17 -10.33
N PHE A 182 -11.64 1.90 -10.65
CA PHE A 182 -10.76 0.79 -10.34
C PHE A 182 -10.14 0.26 -11.64
N SER A 183 -8.86 -0.13 -11.59
CA SER A 183 -8.16 -0.68 -12.74
C SER A 183 -8.28 -2.20 -12.76
N GLU A 184 -8.77 -2.72 -13.87
CA GLU A 184 -8.68 -4.12 -14.24
C GLU A 184 -7.68 -4.28 -15.38
N PHE A 185 -7.11 -5.47 -15.50
CA PHE A 185 -6.11 -5.75 -16.52
C PHE A 185 -6.59 -6.91 -17.39
N ASP A 186 -6.97 -6.60 -18.63
CA ASP A 186 -7.34 -7.57 -19.63
C ASP A 186 -6.06 -8.16 -20.23
N ARG A 187 -5.85 -9.46 -20.00
CA ARG A 187 -4.65 -10.18 -20.42
C ARG A 187 -4.97 -10.96 -21.67
N GLY A 188 -4.14 -10.81 -22.69
CA GLY A 188 -4.33 -11.48 -23.97
C GLY A 188 -3.02 -11.63 -24.72
N GLN A 189 -3.15 -11.86 -26.02
CA GLN A 189 -2.02 -11.87 -26.93
C GLN A 189 -2.23 -10.82 -28.00
N ARG A 190 -1.15 -10.14 -28.38
CA ARG A 190 -1.13 -9.32 -29.58
C ARG A 190 -0.07 -9.84 -30.54
N TRP A 191 -0.34 -9.73 -31.83
CA TRP A 191 0.67 -9.98 -32.83
C TRP A 191 1.71 -8.87 -32.79
N GLN A 192 2.99 -9.22 -32.75
CA GLN A 192 4.10 -8.31 -32.93
C GLN A 192 4.80 -8.67 -34.24
N ASP A 193 4.96 -7.68 -35.11
CA ASP A 193 5.68 -7.86 -36.36
C ASP A 193 7.19 -8.07 -36.12
N PRO A 194 7.88 -8.77 -37.04
CA PRO A 194 9.32 -8.94 -36.95
C PRO A 194 10.03 -7.59 -36.97
N GLN A 195 11.03 -7.43 -36.10
CA GLN A 195 11.87 -6.23 -36.05
C GLN A 195 13.18 -6.48 -36.76
N TYR A 196 13.64 -5.47 -37.48
CA TYR A 196 14.89 -5.50 -38.24
C TYR A 196 15.76 -4.32 -37.84
N GLN A 197 17.06 -4.56 -37.73
CA GLN A 197 18.07 -3.53 -37.54
C GLN A 197 19.08 -3.62 -38.68
N THR A 198 19.44 -2.48 -39.24
CA THR A 198 20.47 -2.40 -40.27
C THR A 198 21.78 -2.03 -39.60
N GLU A 199 22.81 -2.85 -39.81
CA GLU A 199 24.15 -2.63 -39.29
C GLU A 199 25.12 -2.53 -40.48
N THR A 200 25.99 -1.52 -40.47
CA THR A 200 27.06 -1.39 -41.45
C THR A 200 28.22 -2.30 -41.06
N VAL A 201 28.48 -3.33 -41.86
CA VAL A 201 29.59 -4.26 -41.65
C VAL A 201 30.80 -3.76 -42.44
N ASN A 202 31.91 -3.56 -41.74
CA ASN A 202 33.20 -3.28 -42.36
C ASN A 202 33.97 -4.59 -42.54
N GLN A 203 34.33 -4.91 -43.77
CA GLN A 203 35.13 -6.08 -44.11
C GLN A 203 36.43 -5.63 -44.79
N SER A 204 37.55 -5.97 -44.17
CA SER A 204 38.87 -5.85 -44.77
C SER A 204 39.16 -7.07 -45.64
N TYR A 205 39.57 -6.84 -46.89
CA TYR A 205 39.99 -7.89 -47.80
C TYR A 205 41.37 -7.59 -48.37
N CYS A 206 42.09 -8.63 -48.74
CA CYS A 206 43.39 -8.46 -49.36
C CYS A 206 43.24 -8.00 -50.81
N ALA A 207 43.70 -6.80 -51.13
CA ALA A 207 43.64 -6.23 -52.48
C ALA A 207 44.83 -6.67 -53.35
N ALA A 208 45.97 -6.98 -52.73
CA ALA A 208 47.15 -7.49 -53.43
C ALA A 208 47.96 -8.46 -52.56
N VAL A 209 48.37 -9.59 -53.15
CA VAL A 209 49.18 -10.63 -52.51
C VAL A 209 50.56 -10.73 -53.14
N ARG A 210 51.56 -11.13 -52.34
CA ARG A 210 52.91 -11.43 -52.81
C ARG A 210 52.93 -12.81 -53.48
N VAL A 211 53.27 -12.88 -54.77
CA VAL A 211 53.14 -14.10 -55.59
C VAL A 211 53.89 -15.32 -55.03
N VAL A 212 55.01 -15.11 -54.35
CA VAL A 212 55.88 -16.21 -53.86
C VAL A 212 55.43 -16.75 -52.50
N SER A 213 54.99 -15.89 -51.57
CA SER A 213 54.62 -16.29 -50.20
C SER A 213 53.11 -16.36 -49.95
N GLY A 214 52.29 -15.83 -50.86
CA GLY A 214 50.84 -15.69 -50.68
C GLY A 214 50.44 -14.63 -49.64
N GLU A 215 51.40 -13.90 -49.07
CA GLU A 215 51.14 -12.91 -48.02
C GLU A 215 50.44 -11.67 -48.57
N CYS A 216 49.48 -11.14 -47.82
CA CYS A 216 48.78 -9.92 -48.19
C CYS A 216 49.68 -8.69 -47.98
N VAL A 217 49.89 -7.91 -49.04
CA VAL A 217 50.75 -6.71 -49.01
C VAL A 217 49.96 -5.41 -49.12
N SER A 218 48.67 -5.47 -49.45
CA SER A 218 47.77 -4.32 -49.48
C SER A 218 46.35 -4.74 -49.10
N TRP A 219 45.74 -3.98 -48.19
CA TRP A 219 44.39 -4.23 -47.69
C TRP A 219 43.43 -3.16 -48.23
N GLY A 220 42.27 -3.60 -48.72
CA GLY A 220 41.12 -2.76 -49.01
C GLY A 220 40.06 -2.94 -47.92
N ASN A 221 39.26 -1.89 -47.69
CA ASN A 221 38.12 -1.94 -46.78
C ASN A 221 36.84 -1.71 -47.59
N ASN A 222 35.86 -2.60 -47.45
CA ASN A 222 34.51 -2.40 -47.95
C ASN A 222 33.56 -2.28 -46.77
N ALA A 223 32.63 -1.33 -46.86
CA ALA A 223 31.51 -1.20 -45.95
C ALA A 223 30.23 -1.52 -46.72
N TYR A 224 29.38 -2.39 -46.18
CA TYR A 224 28.05 -2.63 -46.72
C TYR A 224 27.04 -2.80 -45.59
N ASP A 225 25.83 -2.34 -45.85
CA ASP A 225 24.74 -2.43 -44.89
C ASP A 225 24.11 -3.82 -44.94
N VAL A 226 23.96 -4.44 -43.78
CA VAL A 226 23.27 -5.72 -43.62
C VAL A 226 22.07 -5.49 -42.72
N THR A 227 20.87 -5.69 -43.25
CA THR A 227 19.64 -5.73 -42.46
C THR A 227 19.51 -7.11 -41.82
N ARG A 228 19.55 -7.15 -40.48
CA ARG A 228 19.36 -8.38 -39.69
C ARG A 228 18.05 -8.29 -38.92
N GLN A 229 17.34 -9.41 -38.88
CA GLN A 229 16.17 -9.53 -38.04
C GLN A 229 16.62 -9.61 -36.57
N THR A 230 16.19 -8.66 -35.75
CA THR A 230 16.53 -8.59 -34.32
C THR A 230 15.46 -9.23 -33.45
N SER A 231 14.23 -9.35 -33.95
CA SER A 231 13.15 -10.08 -33.30
C SER A 231 12.25 -10.74 -34.33
N ALA A 232 11.85 -11.99 -34.08
CA ALA A 232 10.87 -12.68 -34.91
C ALA A 232 9.46 -12.18 -34.64
N GLY A 233 8.65 -12.17 -35.71
CA GLY A 233 7.22 -11.90 -35.57
C GLY A 233 6.53 -13.04 -34.83
N GLY A 234 5.56 -12.70 -33.97
CA GLY A 234 4.85 -13.71 -33.19
C GLY A 234 3.81 -13.12 -32.25
N TRP A 235 3.02 -14.01 -31.65
CA TRP A 235 2.11 -13.65 -30.56
C TRP A 235 2.90 -13.40 -29.29
N VAL A 236 2.78 -12.18 -28.76
CA VAL A 236 3.38 -11.78 -27.49
C VAL A 236 2.29 -11.49 -26.48
N ALA A 237 2.59 -11.72 -25.20
CA ALA A 237 1.69 -11.38 -24.11
C ALA A 237 1.39 -9.86 -24.15
N ASP A 238 0.12 -9.52 -24.01
CA ASP A 238 -0.36 -8.15 -23.97
C ASP A 238 -1.25 -7.96 -22.74
N ILE A 239 -1.11 -6.82 -22.09
CA ILE A 239 -1.90 -6.45 -20.92
C ILE A 239 -2.50 -5.08 -21.21
N LYS A 240 -3.83 -5.00 -21.22
CA LYS A 240 -4.56 -3.76 -21.42
C LYS A 240 -5.24 -3.36 -20.12
N GLU A 241 -4.95 -2.17 -19.64
CA GLU A 241 -5.68 -1.60 -18.51
C GLU A 241 -7.08 -1.16 -18.95
N ARG A 242 -8.08 -1.57 -18.18
CA ARG A 242 -9.48 -1.15 -18.33
C ARG A 242 -9.95 -0.52 -17.01
N LYS A 243 -10.56 0.65 -17.09
CA LYS A 243 -11.16 1.31 -15.92
C LYS A 243 -12.61 0.87 -15.75
N VAL A 244 -12.96 0.40 -14.56
CA VAL A 244 -14.34 0.09 -14.17
C VAL A 244 -14.80 1.04 -13.06
N ALA A 245 -16.11 1.28 -12.97
CA ALA A 245 -16.68 2.11 -11.91
C ALA A 245 -16.38 1.51 -10.53
N SER A 246 -16.14 2.37 -9.55
CA SER A 246 -15.92 2.00 -8.16
C SER A 246 -16.52 3.05 -7.23
N ILE A 247 -16.85 2.66 -6.01
CA ILE A 247 -17.25 3.58 -4.95
C ILE A 247 -16.31 3.41 -3.77
N GLU A 248 -15.81 4.50 -3.21
CA GLU A 248 -15.30 4.52 -1.84
C GLU A 248 -16.43 4.98 -0.91
N ALA A 249 -16.75 4.17 0.09
CA ALA A 249 -17.77 4.48 1.08
C ALA A 249 -17.10 4.85 2.42
N TYR A 250 -17.48 5.99 2.99
CA TYR A 250 -17.10 6.45 4.33
C TYR A 250 -18.36 6.59 5.17
N SER A 251 -18.49 5.78 6.23
CA SER A 251 -19.58 5.91 7.19
C SER A 251 -19.15 6.71 8.41
N ASP A 252 -20.07 7.53 8.94
CA ASP A 252 -19.90 8.28 10.18
C ASP A 252 -21.18 8.20 11.00
N LEU A 253 -21.05 7.57 12.17
CA LEU A 253 -22.13 7.36 13.11
C LEU A 253 -22.28 8.57 14.03
N LYS A 254 -23.52 8.80 14.48
CA LYS A 254 -23.82 9.75 15.57
C LYS A 254 -23.72 9.09 16.96
N LYS A 255 -23.78 7.76 17.01
CA LYS A 255 -23.67 6.97 18.23
C LYS A 255 -22.67 5.83 18.01
N PRO A 256 -21.82 5.49 19.00
CA PRO A 256 -20.81 4.47 18.82
C PRO A 256 -21.42 3.09 18.54
N PHE A 257 -20.82 2.34 17.62
CA PHE A 257 -21.11 0.92 17.41
C PHE A 257 -20.63 0.06 18.58
N ALA A 258 -19.41 0.36 19.05
CA ALA A 258 -18.76 -0.27 20.19
C ALA A 258 -17.87 0.76 20.89
N THR A 259 -17.54 0.52 22.16
CA THR A 259 -16.62 1.39 22.92
C THR A 259 -15.64 0.56 23.75
N PHE A 260 -14.42 1.04 23.93
CA PHE A 260 -13.49 0.55 24.94
C PHE A 260 -12.77 1.70 25.62
N GLU A 261 -12.11 1.41 26.74
CA GLU A 261 -11.32 2.39 27.50
C GLU A 261 -9.92 1.85 27.72
N VAL A 262 -8.95 2.75 27.72
CA VAL A 262 -7.54 2.46 28.01
C VAL A 262 -6.95 3.55 28.89
N ALA A 263 -6.31 3.15 29.99
CA ALA A 263 -5.71 4.06 30.96
C ALA A 263 -4.30 4.51 30.54
N PRO A 264 -3.78 5.63 31.06
CA PRO A 264 -2.40 6.05 30.83
C PRO A 264 -1.40 4.95 31.22
N GLY A 265 -0.42 4.67 30.35
CA GLY A 265 0.59 3.62 30.57
C GLY A 265 0.07 2.18 30.49
N GLU A 266 -1.20 1.97 30.14
CA GLU A 266 -1.79 0.65 30.00
C GLU A 266 -1.50 0.05 28.61
N ALA A 267 -1.31 -1.26 28.55
CA ALA A 267 -1.32 -2.03 27.32
C ALA A 267 -2.55 -2.96 27.32
N VAL A 268 -3.47 -2.77 26.38
CA VAL A 268 -4.71 -3.57 26.29
C VAL A 268 -4.85 -4.30 24.97
N LEU A 269 -5.41 -5.49 25.02
CA LEU A 269 -5.88 -6.26 23.88
C LEU A 269 -7.41 -6.12 23.80
N VAL A 270 -7.93 -5.61 22.70
CA VAL A 270 -9.37 -5.44 22.45
C VAL A 270 -9.79 -6.19 21.20
N ASP A 271 -11.01 -6.73 21.19
CA ASP A 271 -11.59 -7.33 20.00
C ASP A 271 -11.59 -6.36 18.82
N GLY A 272 -11.37 -6.92 17.63
CA GLY A 272 -11.42 -6.22 16.36
C GLY A 272 -12.83 -6.15 15.78
N PHE A 273 -13.03 -5.18 14.90
CA PHE A 273 -14.22 -5.11 14.05
C PHE A 273 -13.79 -4.86 12.62
N TYR A 274 -14.40 -5.61 11.70
CA TYR A 274 -14.06 -5.58 10.30
C TYR A 274 -15.29 -5.25 9.44
N PRO A 275 -15.23 -4.18 8.61
CA PRO A 275 -16.31 -3.83 7.70
C PRO A 275 -16.23 -4.68 6.43
N GLU A 276 -16.84 -5.86 6.45
CA GLU A 276 -16.96 -6.70 5.25
C GLU A 276 -17.88 -6.04 4.22
N ALA A 277 -17.31 -5.64 3.07
CA ALA A 277 -18.00 -4.84 2.07
C ALA A 277 -19.04 -5.65 1.26
N PRO A 278 -20.26 -5.13 1.02
CA PRO A 278 -20.79 -3.86 1.53
C PRO A 278 -21.26 -3.98 2.98
N ASN A 279 -20.94 -2.98 3.80
CA ASN A 279 -21.20 -3.02 5.24
C ASN A 279 -22.16 -1.92 5.74
N VAL A 280 -22.77 -1.14 4.84
CA VAL A 280 -23.70 -0.06 5.18
C VAL A 280 -25.05 -0.26 4.48
N GLY A 281 -26.13 0.04 5.20
CA GLY A 281 -27.47 0.14 4.65
C GLY A 281 -27.87 1.59 4.42
N PHE A 282 -28.49 1.86 3.28
CA PHE A 282 -29.18 3.11 2.95
C PHE A 282 -30.15 2.87 1.78
N GLU A 283 -31.13 3.75 1.60
CA GLU A 283 -32.02 3.73 0.44
C GLU A 283 -31.59 4.80 -0.58
N GLN A 284 -31.85 4.58 -1.87
CA GLN A 284 -31.56 5.60 -2.89
C GLN A 284 -32.33 6.91 -2.63
N SER A 285 -33.52 6.83 -2.04
CA SER A 285 -34.31 8.00 -1.64
C SER A 285 -33.67 8.84 -0.54
N ASP A 286 -32.73 8.25 0.19
CA ASP A 286 -32.06 8.85 1.35
C ASP A 286 -30.68 9.44 0.97
N CYS A 287 -30.36 9.46 -0.32
CA CYS A 287 -29.12 10.00 -0.88
C CYS A 287 -29.33 11.39 -1.50
N ARG A 288 -28.31 12.24 -1.38
CA ARG A 288 -28.22 13.53 -2.08
C ARG A 288 -26.81 13.71 -2.64
N ARG A 289 -26.72 14.19 -3.89
CA ARG A 289 -25.44 14.56 -4.49
C ARG A 289 -24.95 15.87 -3.88
N VAL A 290 -23.73 15.85 -3.33
CA VAL A 290 -23.10 16.99 -2.65
C VAL A 290 -21.89 17.55 -3.42
N ALA A 291 -21.32 16.76 -4.33
CA ALA A 291 -20.37 17.20 -5.35
C ALA A 291 -20.52 16.35 -6.61
N ASN A 292 -19.80 16.68 -7.69
CA ASN A 292 -19.90 15.96 -8.97
C ASN A 292 -19.66 14.46 -8.83
N ASP A 293 -18.73 14.05 -7.97
CA ASP A 293 -18.30 12.68 -7.70
C ASP A 293 -18.70 12.20 -6.30
N LYS A 294 -19.51 12.96 -5.55
CA LYS A 294 -19.75 12.72 -4.12
C LYS A 294 -21.23 12.76 -3.76
N LEU A 295 -21.70 11.75 -3.06
CA LEU A 295 -23.05 11.66 -2.51
C LEU A 295 -22.99 11.47 -1.01
N ASP A 296 -23.94 12.06 -0.29
CA ASP A 296 -24.20 11.74 1.11
C ASP A 296 -25.56 11.03 1.20
N CYS A 297 -25.57 9.85 1.80
CA CYS A 297 -26.75 9.05 2.07
C CYS A 297 -26.97 8.89 3.57
N GLN A 298 -28.22 8.89 4.01
CA GLN A 298 -28.54 8.67 5.43
C GLN A 298 -28.41 7.19 5.77
N LEU A 299 -27.66 6.87 6.84
CA LEU A 299 -27.46 5.49 7.25
C LEU A 299 -28.77 4.91 7.82
N SER A 300 -29.17 3.74 7.32
CA SER A 300 -30.21 2.90 7.94
C SER A 300 -29.60 1.80 8.82
N ALA A 301 -28.42 1.30 8.45
CA ALA A 301 -27.68 0.29 9.20
C ALA A 301 -26.15 0.38 8.97
N LEU A 302 -25.38 -0.04 9.97
CA LEU A 302 -23.95 -0.37 9.83
C LEU A 302 -23.74 -1.80 10.31
N TYR A 303 -23.11 -2.63 9.48
CA TYR A 303 -22.74 -4.01 9.76
C TYR A 303 -21.24 -4.10 9.99
N MET A 304 -20.81 -4.83 11.01
CA MET A 304 -19.40 -5.09 11.26
C MET A 304 -19.23 -6.53 11.73
N VAL A 305 -18.21 -7.21 11.21
CA VAL A 305 -17.82 -8.54 11.67
C VAL A 305 -16.95 -8.38 12.90
N ARG A 306 -17.33 -8.98 14.03
CA ARG A 306 -16.48 -9.01 15.23
C ARG A 306 -15.39 -10.05 15.01
N ILE A 307 -14.13 -9.62 15.14
CA ILE A 307 -12.95 -10.49 15.07
C ILE A 307 -12.51 -10.75 16.51
N PRO A 308 -12.96 -11.86 17.14
CA PRO A 308 -12.62 -12.13 18.53
C PRO A 308 -11.12 -12.30 18.68
N THR A 309 -10.60 -11.86 19.82
CA THR A 309 -9.19 -11.97 20.14
C THR A 309 -8.96 -12.63 21.49
N GLY A 310 -7.81 -13.25 21.65
CA GLY A 310 -7.38 -13.86 22.89
C GLY A 310 -5.92 -13.61 23.18
N LEU A 311 -5.59 -13.45 24.46
CA LEU A 311 -4.23 -13.19 24.92
C LEU A 311 -3.29 -14.36 24.59
N GLN A 312 -3.79 -15.59 24.61
CA GLN A 312 -2.98 -16.77 24.35
C GLN A 312 -2.60 -16.87 22.88
N GLU A 313 -3.54 -16.59 21.98
CA GLU A 313 -3.35 -16.51 20.54
C GLU A 313 -2.39 -15.39 20.20
N PHE A 314 -2.52 -14.21 20.82
CA PHE A 314 -1.56 -13.12 20.62
C PHE A 314 -0.15 -13.47 21.11
N ARG A 315 -0.01 -14.07 22.29
CA ARG A 315 1.30 -14.48 22.84
C ARG A 315 1.93 -15.62 22.03
N SER A 316 1.10 -16.40 21.36
CA SER A 316 1.52 -17.47 20.44
C SER A 316 1.79 -16.92 19.04
N ALA A 317 1.18 -15.79 18.67
CA ALA A 317 1.57 -14.97 17.53
C ALA A 317 2.99 -14.45 17.80
N SER A 318 3.80 -14.37 16.76
CA SER A 318 5.25 -14.20 16.89
C SER A 318 5.64 -13.00 17.79
N ASP A 319 6.39 -13.29 18.86
CA ASP A 319 6.90 -12.29 19.80
C ASP A 319 7.75 -11.23 19.07
N PRO A 320 7.44 -9.93 19.22
CA PRO A 320 8.19 -8.84 18.59
C PRO A 320 9.71 -8.90 18.83
N SER A 321 10.14 -9.45 19.98
CA SER A 321 11.56 -9.62 20.32
C SER A 321 12.33 -10.46 19.29
N LYS A 322 11.66 -11.43 18.65
CA LYS A 322 12.25 -12.30 17.61
C LYS A 322 12.62 -11.54 16.34
N TYR A 323 12.03 -10.37 16.12
CA TYR A 323 12.33 -9.48 15.01
C TYR A 323 13.23 -8.31 15.42
N GLY A 324 13.59 -8.21 16.71
CA GLY A 324 14.45 -7.16 17.26
C GLY A 324 13.70 -6.07 18.01
N TYR A 325 12.38 -6.16 18.19
CA TYR A 325 11.59 -5.18 18.94
C TYR A 325 11.53 -5.53 20.44
N MET A 326 12.66 -5.37 21.13
CA MET A 326 12.80 -5.76 22.54
C MET A 326 11.98 -4.87 23.48
N LYS A 327 11.96 -3.57 23.24
CA LYS A 327 11.22 -2.60 24.07
C LYS A 327 9.72 -2.75 23.87
N MET A 328 9.28 -3.00 22.65
CA MET A 328 7.88 -3.33 22.34
C MET A 328 7.45 -4.64 23.02
N SER A 329 8.27 -5.69 22.96
CA SER A 329 7.99 -6.96 23.65
C SER A 329 7.81 -6.73 25.16
N LYS A 330 8.66 -5.91 25.78
CA LYS A 330 8.53 -5.50 27.18
C LYS A 330 7.24 -4.69 27.45
N ALA A 331 6.90 -3.74 26.59
CA ALA A 331 5.67 -2.96 26.68
C ALA A 331 4.40 -3.85 26.63
N LEU A 332 4.45 -4.92 25.84
CA LEU A 332 3.36 -5.87 25.65
C LEU A 332 3.36 -7.03 26.66
N ALA A 333 4.38 -7.14 27.52
CA ALA A 333 4.49 -8.23 28.49
C ALA A 333 3.29 -8.31 29.45
N ASN A 334 2.77 -7.13 29.85
CA ASN A 334 1.63 -7.00 30.76
C ASN A 334 0.30 -6.75 30.02
N LEU A 335 0.20 -7.12 28.74
CA LEU A 335 -1.01 -6.95 27.95
C LEU A 335 -2.20 -7.61 28.62
N GLN A 336 -3.30 -6.86 28.80
CA GLN A 336 -4.53 -7.34 29.41
C GLN A 336 -5.67 -7.32 28.40
N TYR A 337 -6.51 -8.34 28.43
CA TYR A 337 -7.72 -8.34 27.61
C TYR A 337 -8.71 -7.31 28.17
N ARG A 338 -9.20 -6.43 27.30
CA ARG A 338 -10.21 -5.42 27.62
C ARG A 338 -11.47 -5.70 26.80
N PRO A 339 -12.57 -6.11 27.45
CA PRO A 339 -13.84 -6.31 26.77
C PRO A 339 -14.34 -5.01 26.13
N VAL A 340 -14.85 -5.12 24.91
CA VAL A 340 -15.56 -4.03 24.23
C VAL A 340 -17.02 -3.97 24.71
N LYS A 341 -17.54 -2.77 24.94
CA LYS A 341 -18.96 -2.56 25.18
C LYS A 341 -19.66 -2.35 23.84
N LEU A 342 -20.53 -3.29 23.49
CA LEU A 342 -21.28 -3.30 22.23
C LEU A 342 -22.60 -2.54 22.37
N ASN A 343 -22.91 -1.67 21.41
CA ASN A 343 -24.25 -1.09 21.22
C ASN A 343 -25.00 -1.73 20.05
N ALA A 344 -24.30 -2.50 19.21
CA ALA A 344 -24.84 -3.29 18.12
C ALA A 344 -25.37 -4.66 18.59
N LYS A 345 -26.22 -5.28 17.77
CA LYS A 345 -26.80 -6.61 18.04
C LYS A 345 -26.25 -7.65 17.05
N PRO A 346 -26.06 -8.92 17.47
CA PRO A 346 -25.65 -9.97 16.55
C PRO A 346 -26.74 -10.24 15.52
N VAL A 347 -26.32 -10.58 14.30
CA VAL A 347 -27.20 -11.00 13.20
C VAL A 347 -26.67 -12.29 12.60
N LYS A 348 -27.58 -13.11 12.08
CA LYS A 348 -27.18 -14.31 11.34
C LYS A 348 -26.70 -13.89 9.95
N ASP A 349 -25.46 -14.23 9.65
CA ASP A 349 -24.78 -13.94 8.39
C ASP A 349 -23.75 -15.05 8.12
N ASP A 350 -23.32 -15.18 6.86
CA ASP A 350 -22.41 -16.23 6.41
C ASP A 350 -20.95 -15.75 6.35
N SER A 351 -20.60 -14.69 7.09
CA SER A 351 -19.23 -14.20 7.16
C SER A 351 -18.29 -15.30 7.64
N ILE A 352 -17.29 -15.58 6.82
CA ILE A 352 -16.27 -16.58 7.14
C ILE A 352 -15.33 -16.09 8.25
N TRP A 353 -15.33 -14.80 8.59
CA TRP A 353 -14.33 -14.18 9.48
C TRP A 353 -14.73 -14.17 10.95
N GLY A 354 -16.04 -14.13 11.25
CA GLY A 354 -16.56 -14.00 12.60
C GLY A 354 -18.06 -13.76 12.62
N GLU A 355 -18.59 -13.44 13.80
CA GLU A 355 -20.01 -13.11 13.96
C GLU A 355 -20.27 -11.66 13.52
N THR A 356 -21.30 -11.47 12.68
CA THR A 356 -21.71 -10.15 12.21
C THR A 356 -22.63 -9.46 13.21
N TYR A 357 -22.40 -8.18 13.45
CA TYR A 357 -23.21 -7.31 14.31
C TYR A 357 -23.77 -6.14 13.51
N VAL A 358 -24.97 -5.70 13.83
CA VAL A 358 -25.64 -4.55 13.21
C VAL A 358 -25.98 -3.47 14.23
N LEU A 359 -25.73 -2.22 13.86
CA LEU A 359 -26.32 -1.05 14.48
C LEU A 359 -27.27 -0.40 13.47
N GLU A 360 -28.56 -0.37 13.81
CA GLU A 360 -29.63 0.14 12.96
C GLU A 360 -30.38 1.31 13.64
N ARG A 361 -31.12 2.09 12.84
CA ARG A 361 -31.80 3.31 13.28
C ARG A 361 -33.02 3.07 14.18
#